data_AF-A0A124BS18-F1
#
_entry.id   AF-A0A124BS18-F1
#
_cell.length_a   1.000
_cell.length_b   1.000
_cell.length_c   1.000
_cell.angle_alpha   90.00
_cell.angle_beta   90.00
_cell.angle_gamma   90.00
#
_symmetry.space_group_name_H-M   'P 1'
#
loop_
_entity.id
_entity.type
_entity.pdbx_description
1 polymer ?
#
loop_
_entity_poly.entity_id
_entity_poly.type
_entity_poly.pdbx_seq_one_letter_code
_entity_poly.pdbx_strand_id
1 'polypeptide(L)'
;MKVKSPRAITPDTAAVTPLKPTTPEPTAPIDPATGFTFDNLTNAQFKTARTWYKANAQQYTPTVIKAIQEKLQLPVTGTVDHAFLNGVASWQATFDLALYGGRSTVLANGNQLGGFLPTGAITPEQMAKLFPAGLARPESFARYIKETDRIVQTWNTLDTASKRKQAIEALLKQFSQANGLPAPQFTATPMSASLLGTFTFKTWQLELNASTLRPDMTPEEIRDVLDTLYHETRHAEQNFMALRLMVGMGFTPTQIAARTGMRPVIIAAAARKPISPQSVQGIVANEFYQSSFGAQATSRKDTMANLSLRRSEWEIAKDELRYLESRRQEVVQFQKEATSAAEKAERQQQLKTLDAQLKTARTKLSNAERRYDAAYDAYRAIPGERDAWDTQGALDTIRARSGRR
;
A
#
# COMPACT_ATOMS: atom_id res chain seq x y z
N MET A 1 -12.69 -62.99 -17.24
CA MET A 1 -12.32 -61.60 -17.62
C MET A 1 -11.73 -60.90 -16.41
N LYS A 2 -10.43 -60.62 -16.38
CA LYS A 2 -9.77 -59.85 -15.30
C LYS A 2 -9.84 -58.36 -15.66
N VAL A 3 -10.60 -57.58 -14.89
CA VAL A 3 -10.68 -56.13 -15.03
C VAL A 3 -9.36 -55.54 -14.53
N LYS A 4 -8.58 -54.92 -15.43
CA LYS A 4 -7.37 -54.16 -15.07
C LYS A 4 -7.80 -52.90 -14.31
N SER A 5 -7.39 -52.78 -13.06
CA SER A 5 -7.53 -51.54 -12.28
C SER A 5 -6.85 -50.37 -13.02
N PRO A 6 -7.46 -49.18 -13.07
CA PRO A 6 -6.87 -48.03 -13.73
C PRO A 6 -5.58 -47.63 -13.02
N ARG A 7 -4.50 -47.48 -13.81
CA ARG A 7 -3.19 -47.03 -13.37
C ARG A 7 -3.35 -45.61 -12.83
N ALA A 8 -2.99 -45.37 -11.57
CA ALA A 8 -2.97 -44.03 -10.99
C ALA A 8 -2.05 -43.14 -11.85
N ILE A 9 -2.64 -42.14 -12.51
CA ILE A 9 -1.89 -41.10 -13.19
C ILE A 9 -1.35 -40.21 -12.08
N THR A 10 -0.12 -40.47 -11.63
CA THR A 10 0.65 -39.47 -10.86
C THR A 10 0.86 -38.29 -11.80
N PRO A 11 0.30 -37.10 -11.51
CA PRO A 11 0.55 -35.93 -12.33
C PRO A 11 2.04 -35.65 -12.27
N ASP A 12 2.67 -35.64 -13.44
CA ASP A 12 4.07 -35.31 -13.64
C ASP A 12 4.25 -33.81 -13.32
N THR A 13 4.40 -33.50 -12.02
CA THR A 13 4.60 -32.12 -11.55
C THR A 13 6.06 -31.77 -11.72
N ALA A 14 6.47 -31.40 -12.94
CA ALA A 14 7.69 -30.64 -13.12
C ALA A 14 7.68 -29.48 -12.11
N ALA A 15 8.73 -29.38 -11.28
CA ALA A 15 8.78 -28.39 -10.22
C ALA A 15 8.78 -26.98 -10.82
N VAL A 16 7.65 -26.28 -10.70
CA VAL A 16 7.54 -24.88 -11.12
C VAL A 16 8.52 -24.08 -10.27
N THR A 17 9.54 -23.49 -10.92
CA THR A 17 10.54 -22.67 -10.23
C THR A 17 9.97 -21.27 -10.04
N PRO A 18 9.73 -20.80 -8.79
CA PRO A 18 9.29 -19.44 -8.55
C PRO A 18 10.32 -18.42 -9.05
N LEU A 19 9.85 -17.26 -9.53
CA LEU A 19 10.71 -16.11 -9.70
C LEU A 19 11.38 -15.74 -8.37
N LYS A 20 12.61 -15.25 -8.43
CA LYS A 20 13.29 -14.67 -7.27
C LYS A 20 12.74 -13.26 -7.00
N PRO A 21 12.77 -12.77 -5.74
CA PRO A 21 12.62 -11.35 -5.48
C PRO A 21 13.66 -10.55 -6.26
N THR A 22 13.25 -9.39 -6.77
CA THR A 22 14.19 -8.42 -7.32
C THR A 22 15.12 -7.96 -6.20
N THR A 23 16.41 -7.84 -6.48
CA THR A 23 17.35 -7.32 -5.47
C THR A 23 16.99 -5.87 -5.12
N PRO A 24 17.26 -5.40 -3.89
CA PRO A 24 17.05 -4.00 -3.52
C PRO A 24 17.69 -3.03 -4.52
N GLU A 25 17.11 -1.83 -4.62
CA GLU A 25 17.68 -0.77 -5.45
C GLU A 25 19.13 -0.49 -5.02
N PRO A 26 20.05 -0.25 -5.96
CA PRO A 26 21.39 0.16 -5.57
C PRO A 26 21.35 1.49 -4.81
N THR A 27 22.13 1.60 -3.76
CA THR A 27 22.31 2.89 -3.10
C THR A 27 23.03 3.83 -4.06
N ALA A 28 22.39 4.97 -4.36
CA ALA A 28 23.11 6.06 -5.01
C ALA A 28 24.17 6.57 -4.02
N PRO A 29 25.45 6.73 -4.42
CA PRO A 29 26.36 7.58 -3.68
C PRO A 29 25.79 9.01 -3.78
N ILE A 30 25.05 9.42 -2.76
CA ILE A 30 24.57 10.80 -2.64
C ILE A 30 25.76 11.59 -2.10
N ASP A 31 26.32 12.48 -2.90
CA ASP A 31 27.24 13.48 -2.37
C ASP A 31 26.40 14.50 -1.58
N PRO A 32 26.52 14.56 -0.23
CA PRO A 32 25.74 15.49 0.57
C PRO A 32 26.15 16.96 0.35
N ALA A 33 27.33 17.22 -0.23
CA ALA A 33 27.92 18.55 -0.32
C ALA A 33 27.63 19.26 -1.65
N THR A 34 27.48 18.54 -2.76
CA THR A 34 27.35 19.15 -4.10
C THR A 34 25.91 19.27 -4.59
N GLY A 35 24.96 18.61 -3.94
CA GLY A 35 23.60 18.48 -4.46
C GLY A 35 23.56 17.62 -5.73
N PHE A 36 22.36 17.17 -6.11
CA PHE A 36 22.20 16.33 -7.30
C PHE A 36 22.53 17.12 -8.56
N THR A 37 23.59 16.73 -9.28
CA THR A 37 23.70 17.08 -10.70
C THR A 37 23.01 15.98 -11.49
N PHE A 38 21.89 16.32 -12.12
CA PHE A 38 21.02 15.38 -12.83
C PHE A 38 21.60 14.89 -14.16
N ASP A 39 22.73 15.46 -14.58
CA ASP A 39 23.08 15.46 -15.99
C ASP A 39 23.68 14.14 -16.47
N ASN A 40 24.38 13.37 -15.62
CA ASN A 40 24.93 12.05 -15.99
C ASN A 40 25.30 11.17 -14.78
N LEU A 41 25.08 9.87 -14.89
CA LEU A 41 25.66 8.90 -13.95
C LEU A 41 27.19 8.89 -14.06
N THR A 42 27.88 8.75 -12.92
CA THR A 42 29.33 8.49 -12.88
C THR A 42 29.66 7.08 -13.38
N ASN A 43 30.92 6.84 -13.75
CA ASN A 43 31.40 5.48 -14.11
C ASN A 43 31.13 4.45 -13.01
N ALA A 44 31.25 4.84 -11.74
CA ALA A 44 30.94 3.98 -10.61
C ALA A 44 29.44 3.64 -10.56
N GLN A 45 28.56 4.63 -10.72
CA GLN A 45 27.12 4.41 -10.79
C GLN A 45 26.70 3.55 -11.99
N PHE A 46 27.28 3.75 -13.18
CA PHE A 46 27.04 2.86 -14.33
C PHE A 46 27.42 1.41 -14.03
N LYS A 47 28.58 1.18 -13.40
CA LYS A 47 29.02 -0.17 -13.02
C LYS A 47 28.04 -0.81 -12.03
N THR A 48 27.60 -0.05 -11.03
CA THR A 48 26.62 -0.49 -10.03
C THR A 48 25.27 -0.83 -10.68
N ALA A 49 24.71 0.05 -11.52
CA ALA A 49 23.44 -0.18 -12.20
C ALA A 49 23.50 -1.40 -13.14
N ARG A 50 24.57 -1.55 -13.94
CA ARG A 50 24.77 -2.75 -14.77
C ARG A 50 24.85 -4.03 -13.95
N THR A 51 25.51 -3.99 -12.80
CA THR A 51 25.62 -5.14 -11.90
C THR A 51 24.24 -5.54 -11.37
N TRP A 52 23.41 -4.55 -11.04
CA TRP A 52 22.02 -4.77 -10.64
C TRP A 52 21.18 -5.42 -11.75
N TYR A 53 21.23 -4.92 -12.99
CA TYR A 53 20.50 -5.57 -14.10
C TYR A 53 20.98 -6.99 -14.38
N LYS A 54 22.30 -7.25 -14.27
CA LYS A 54 22.84 -8.62 -14.39
C LYS A 54 22.29 -9.54 -13.29
N ALA A 55 22.22 -9.06 -12.05
CA ALA A 55 21.66 -9.83 -10.94
C ALA A 55 20.15 -10.13 -11.12
N ASN A 56 19.44 -9.29 -11.87
CA ASN A 56 18.01 -9.41 -12.14
C ASN A 56 17.68 -9.82 -13.59
N ALA A 57 18.63 -10.37 -14.34
CA ALA A 57 18.50 -10.63 -15.78
C ALA A 57 17.35 -11.59 -16.16
N GLN A 58 16.90 -12.43 -15.23
CA GLN A 58 15.73 -13.30 -15.44
C GLN A 58 14.42 -12.50 -15.64
N GLN A 59 14.34 -11.32 -15.02
CA GLN A 59 13.19 -10.43 -15.09
C GLN A 59 13.40 -9.33 -16.14
N TYR A 60 14.59 -8.75 -16.20
CA TYR A 60 14.95 -7.68 -17.13
C TYR A 60 15.53 -8.25 -18.43
N THR A 61 14.70 -9.01 -19.14
CA THR A 61 15.05 -9.59 -20.45
C THR A 61 15.23 -8.51 -21.52
N PRO A 62 15.89 -8.78 -22.66
CA PRO A 62 15.96 -7.82 -23.76
C PRO A 62 14.60 -7.28 -24.19
N THR A 63 13.54 -8.09 -24.13
CA THR A 63 12.16 -7.65 -24.43
C THR A 63 11.66 -6.60 -23.43
N VAL A 64 11.92 -6.78 -22.14
CA VAL A 64 11.58 -5.78 -21.11
C VAL A 64 12.40 -4.51 -21.30
N ILE A 65 13.70 -4.64 -21.56
CA ILE A 65 14.58 -3.49 -21.81
C ILE A 65 14.09 -2.68 -23.02
N LYS A 66 13.69 -3.34 -24.11
CA LYS A 66 13.07 -2.67 -25.26
C LYS A 66 11.82 -1.89 -24.89
N ALA A 67 10.92 -2.48 -24.11
CA ALA A 67 9.70 -1.79 -23.67
C ALA A 67 10.01 -0.55 -22.83
N ILE A 68 11.01 -0.61 -21.93
CA ILE A 68 11.46 0.54 -21.15
C ILE A 68 12.06 1.61 -22.07
N GLN A 69 12.93 1.22 -23.01
CA GLN A 69 13.54 2.13 -23.98
C GLN A 69 12.47 2.85 -24.81
N GLU A 70 11.49 2.12 -25.36
CA GLU A 70 10.36 2.69 -26.09
C GLU A 70 9.59 3.70 -25.24
N LYS A 71 9.28 3.34 -23.99
CA LYS A 71 8.53 4.20 -23.07
C LYS A 71 9.28 5.48 -22.69
N LEU A 72 10.60 5.40 -22.56
CA LEU A 72 11.50 6.51 -22.29
C LEU A 72 11.97 7.25 -23.56
N GLN A 73 11.48 6.86 -24.74
CA GLN A 73 11.86 7.44 -26.03
C GLN A 73 13.37 7.37 -26.32
N LEU A 74 13.99 6.26 -25.92
CA LEU A 74 15.40 5.94 -26.14
C LEU A 74 15.58 5.02 -27.36
N PRO A 75 16.79 4.88 -27.92
CA PRO A 75 17.09 3.86 -28.91
C PRO A 75 16.74 2.45 -28.42
N VAL A 76 15.94 1.71 -29.20
CA VAL A 76 15.37 0.40 -28.82
C VAL A 76 16.34 -0.74 -29.14
N THR A 77 17.46 -0.81 -28.40
CA THR A 77 18.52 -1.81 -28.59
C THR A 77 18.24 -3.14 -27.88
N GLY A 78 17.43 -3.12 -26.81
CA GLY A 78 17.26 -4.24 -25.89
C GLY A 78 18.49 -4.52 -25.02
N THR A 79 19.43 -3.59 -24.94
CA THR A 79 20.67 -3.72 -24.18
C THR A 79 20.77 -2.66 -23.07
N VAL A 80 21.45 -3.02 -21.97
CA VAL A 80 21.69 -2.14 -20.82
C VAL A 80 22.99 -1.34 -21.05
N ASP A 81 22.94 -0.40 -22.00
CA ASP A 81 24.06 0.50 -22.33
C ASP A 81 24.03 1.81 -21.50
N HIS A 82 24.99 2.73 -21.73
CA HIS A 82 25.02 4.00 -20.99
C HIS A 82 23.81 4.89 -21.29
N ALA A 83 23.33 4.89 -22.55
CA ALA A 83 22.19 5.72 -22.95
C ALA A 83 20.91 5.27 -22.22
N PHE A 84 20.68 3.95 -22.15
CA PHE A 84 19.60 3.37 -21.36
C PHE A 84 19.67 3.76 -19.88
N LEU A 85 20.84 3.58 -19.25
CA LEU A 85 21.01 3.85 -17.81
C LEU A 85 20.84 5.33 -17.47
N ASN A 86 21.37 6.24 -18.30
CA ASN A 86 21.16 7.68 -18.15
C ASN A 86 19.70 8.06 -18.38
N GLY A 87 19.02 7.46 -19.38
CA GLY A 87 17.60 7.71 -19.62
C GLY A 87 16.72 7.30 -18.43
N VAL A 88 17.01 6.14 -17.81
CA VAL A 88 16.34 5.73 -16.56
C VAL A 88 16.62 6.71 -15.43
N ALA A 89 17.88 7.11 -15.22
CA ALA A 89 18.26 8.06 -14.17
C ALA A 89 17.60 9.44 -14.36
N SER A 90 17.55 9.94 -15.59
CA SER A 90 16.89 11.19 -15.95
C SER A 90 15.38 11.13 -15.68
N TRP A 91 14.72 10.02 -16.06
CA TRP A 91 13.31 9.82 -15.72
C TRP A 91 13.08 9.73 -14.21
N GLN A 92 13.90 8.98 -13.47
CA GLN A 92 13.80 8.87 -12.02
C GLN A 92 13.86 10.24 -11.34
N ALA A 93 14.81 11.06 -11.75
CA ALA A 93 15.02 12.41 -11.25
C ALA A 93 13.86 13.38 -11.54
N THR A 94 13.23 13.24 -12.70
CA THR A 94 12.22 14.18 -13.20
C THR A 94 10.78 13.70 -12.99
N PHE A 95 10.59 12.46 -12.55
CA PHE A 95 9.28 11.92 -12.22
C PHE A 95 8.65 12.71 -11.05
N ASP A 96 7.42 13.20 -11.24
CA ASP A 96 6.66 13.93 -10.21
C ASP A 96 6.03 12.92 -9.22
N LEU A 97 6.83 12.42 -8.29
CA LEU A 97 6.40 11.46 -7.26
C LEU A 97 5.36 12.08 -6.32
N ALA A 98 5.39 13.40 -6.13
CA ALA A 98 4.36 14.10 -5.36
C ALA A 98 3.00 13.98 -6.06
N LEU A 99 2.94 14.19 -7.38
CA LEU A 99 1.71 14.03 -8.16
C LEU A 99 1.25 12.58 -8.27
N TYR A 100 2.15 11.64 -8.52
CA TYR A 100 1.80 10.25 -8.86
C TYR A 100 1.96 9.24 -7.71
N GLY A 101 2.35 9.72 -6.52
CA GLY A 101 2.46 8.92 -5.31
C GLY A 101 2.05 9.66 -4.04
N GLY A 102 1.72 10.96 -4.09
CA GLY A 102 1.38 11.74 -2.90
C GLY A 102 2.52 11.85 -1.88
N ARG A 103 3.77 11.67 -2.31
CA ARG A 103 4.95 11.69 -1.43
C ARG A 103 6.21 12.17 -2.14
N SER A 104 7.26 12.38 -1.35
CA SER A 104 8.61 12.69 -1.81
C SER A 104 9.61 11.62 -1.35
N THR A 105 10.76 11.54 -2.02
CA THR A 105 11.91 10.79 -1.51
C THR A 105 12.62 11.62 -0.44
N VAL A 106 12.72 11.09 0.78
CA VAL A 106 13.50 11.73 1.86
C VAL A 106 14.97 11.31 1.75
N LEU A 107 15.86 12.29 1.68
CA LEU A 107 17.31 12.12 1.58
C LEU A 107 17.94 11.97 2.97
N ALA A 108 19.16 11.45 3.04
CA ALA A 108 19.87 11.22 4.30
C ALA A 108 20.10 12.50 5.13
N ASN A 109 20.15 13.67 4.47
CA ASN A 109 20.27 14.98 5.12
C ASN A 109 18.92 15.61 5.52
N GLY A 110 17.81 14.89 5.35
CA GLY A 110 16.45 15.36 5.64
C GLY A 110 15.79 16.14 4.50
N ASN A 111 16.51 16.49 3.43
CA ASN A 111 15.92 17.17 2.28
C ASN A 111 14.95 16.23 1.53
N GLN A 112 13.96 16.81 0.86
CA GLN A 112 12.98 16.07 0.07
C GLN A 112 13.26 16.24 -1.43
N LEU A 113 13.25 15.13 -2.15
CA LEU A 113 13.31 15.08 -3.61
C LEU A 113 11.91 14.75 -4.16
N GLY A 114 11.44 15.55 -5.12
CA GLY A 114 10.14 15.37 -5.75
C GLY A 114 10.03 14.14 -6.66
N GLY A 115 11.13 13.43 -6.91
CA GLY A 115 11.21 12.20 -7.72
C GLY A 115 11.91 11.05 -7.00
N PHE A 116 12.37 10.06 -7.77
CA PHE A 116 13.16 8.92 -7.30
C PHE A 116 14.64 9.26 -7.24
N LEU A 117 15.42 8.45 -6.51
CA LEU A 117 16.88 8.51 -6.60
C LEU A 117 17.32 8.09 -8.02
N PRO A 118 18.16 8.89 -8.71
CA PRO A 118 18.62 8.59 -10.07
C PRO A 118 19.72 7.53 -10.05
N THR A 119 19.34 6.27 -9.83
CA THR A 119 20.26 5.12 -9.75
C THR A 119 20.57 4.49 -11.11
N GLY A 120 19.75 4.77 -12.12
CA GLY A 120 19.79 4.10 -13.42
C GLY A 120 19.22 2.67 -13.42
N ALA A 121 18.83 2.15 -12.25
CA ALA A 121 18.22 0.84 -12.07
C ALA A 121 16.73 1.01 -11.79
N ILE A 122 15.87 0.53 -12.71
CA ILE A 122 14.41 0.66 -12.56
C ILE A 122 13.85 -0.47 -11.70
N THR A 123 13.39 -0.17 -10.49
CA THR A 123 12.82 -1.17 -9.56
C THR A 123 11.39 -1.58 -9.94
N PRO A 124 10.79 -2.65 -9.37
CA PRO A 124 9.39 -2.99 -9.63
C PRO A 124 8.40 -1.88 -9.26
N GLU A 125 8.66 -1.14 -8.17
CA GLU A 125 7.90 0.05 -7.78
C GLU A 125 7.94 1.10 -8.89
N GLN A 126 9.14 1.45 -9.35
CA GLN A 126 9.35 2.43 -10.41
C GLN A 126 8.76 1.94 -11.75
N MET A 127 8.83 0.64 -12.01
CA MET A 127 8.19 0.00 -13.16
C MET A 127 6.67 0.17 -13.14
N ALA A 128 6.03 0.05 -11.97
CA ALA A 128 4.60 0.27 -11.80
C ALA A 128 4.20 1.74 -12.06
N LYS A 129 5.12 2.69 -11.82
CA LYS A 129 4.91 4.12 -12.13
C LYS A 129 5.20 4.47 -13.58
N LEU A 130 6.20 3.84 -14.19
CA LEU A 130 6.51 4.03 -15.60
C LEU A 130 5.44 3.38 -16.50
N PHE A 131 4.89 2.25 -16.07
CA PHE A 131 3.83 1.51 -16.76
C PHE A 131 2.61 1.31 -15.86
N PRO A 132 1.87 2.40 -15.54
CA PRO A 132 0.68 2.28 -14.70
C PRO A 132 -0.35 1.37 -15.38
N ALA A 133 -0.96 0.50 -14.59
CA ALA A 133 -1.94 -0.47 -15.05
C ALA A 133 -3.15 -0.49 -14.12
N GLY A 134 -4.31 -0.79 -14.70
CA GLY A 134 -5.53 -0.98 -13.92
C GLY A 134 -5.97 0.29 -13.19
N LEU A 135 -6.12 0.19 -11.88
CA LEU A 135 -6.55 1.29 -11.01
C LEU A 135 -5.49 2.39 -10.89
N ALA A 136 -4.21 2.09 -11.12
CA ALA A 136 -3.13 3.08 -11.06
C ALA A 136 -3.03 3.98 -12.31
N ARG A 137 -3.92 3.82 -13.29
CA ARG A 137 -3.88 4.59 -14.54
C ARG A 137 -4.50 5.99 -14.35
N PRO A 138 -3.95 7.04 -14.98
CA PRO A 138 -4.52 8.38 -14.92
C PRO A 138 -6.01 8.46 -15.31
N GLU A 139 -6.44 7.71 -16.34
CA GLU A 139 -7.85 7.67 -16.74
C GLU A 139 -8.75 6.99 -15.69
N SER A 140 -8.20 6.05 -14.92
CA SER A 140 -8.89 5.41 -13.80
C SER A 140 -9.10 6.43 -12.68
N PHE A 141 -8.09 7.22 -12.32
CA PHE A 141 -8.21 8.31 -11.33
C PHE A 141 -9.30 9.32 -11.72
N ALA A 142 -9.23 9.85 -12.93
CA ALA A 142 -10.18 10.86 -13.40
C ALA A 142 -11.62 10.34 -13.37
N ARG A 143 -11.84 9.08 -13.80
CA ARG A 143 -13.16 8.45 -13.72
C ARG A 143 -13.61 8.24 -12.28
N TYR A 144 -12.74 7.76 -11.40
CA TYR A 144 -13.10 7.51 -10.01
C TYR A 144 -13.49 8.79 -9.29
N ILE A 145 -12.68 9.86 -9.40
CA ILE A 145 -12.94 11.18 -8.81
C ILE A 145 -14.32 11.70 -9.23
N LYS A 146 -14.62 11.63 -10.53
CA LYS A 146 -15.91 12.09 -11.05
C LYS A 146 -17.10 11.35 -10.42
N GLU A 147 -17.01 10.02 -10.33
CA GLU A 147 -18.11 9.21 -9.79
C GLU A 147 -18.20 9.33 -8.26
N THR A 148 -17.09 9.48 -7.54
CA THR A 148 -17.11 9.72 -6.09
C THR A 148 -17.68 11.09 -5.75
N ASP A 149 -17.32 12.14 -6.50
CA ASP A 149 -17.89 13.48 -6.30
C ASP A 149 -19.40 13.48 -6.51
N ARG A 150 -19.92 12.67 -7.46
CA ARG A 150 -21.36 12.47 -7.61
C ARG A 150 -22.00 11.81 -6.38
N ILE A 151 -21.38 10.79 -5.80
CA ILE A 151 -21.87 10.15 -4.56
C ILE A 151 -21.87 11.17 -3.41
N VAL A 152 -20.79 11.95 -3.26
CA VAL A 152 -20.67 13.01 -2.24
C VAL A 152 -21.80 14.02 -2.38
N GLN A 153 -22.05 14.54 -3.59
CA GLN A 153 -23.11 15.51 -3.85
C GLN A 153 -24.52 14.97 -3.62
N THR A 154 -24.72 13.66 -3.81
CA THR A 154 -26.04 13.02 -3.69
C THR A 154 -26.25 12.28 -2.36
N TRP A 155 -25.28 12.30 -1.44
CA TRP A 155 -25.31 11.50 -0.21
C TRP A 155 -26.56 11.67 0.65
N ASN A 156 -27.04 12.91 0.76
CA ASN A 156 -28.25 13.23 1.53
C ASN A 156 -29.54 12.81 0.80
N THR A 157 -29.49 12.69 -0.53
CA THR A 157 -30.59 12.16 -1.34
C THR A 157 -30.67 10.63 -1.29
N LEU A 158 -29.56 9.96 -0.96
CA LEU A 158 -29.50 8.54 -0.65
C LEU A 158 -30.03 8.31 0.78
N ASP A 159 -31.31 8.58 0.98
CA ASP A 159 -32.06 8.65 2.25
C ASP A 159 -31.91 7.47 3.25
N THR A 160 -31.30 6.36 2.86
CA THR A 160 -31.09 5.18 3.72
C THR A 160 -29.66 4.65 3.62
N ALA A 161 -29.19 4.02 4.70
CA ALA A 161 -27.91 3.31 4.71
C ALA A 161 -27.80 2.26 3.58
N SER A 162 -28.92 1.61 3.24
CA SER A 162 -29.00 0.65 2.13
C SER A 162 -28.74 1.30 0.77
N LYS A 163 -29.37 2.45 0.47
CA LYS A 163 -29.13 3.18 -0.80
C LYS A 163 -27.70 3.69 -0.89
N ARG A 164 -27.11 4.17 0.21
CA ARG A 164 -25.69 4.56 0.27
C ARG A 164 -24.76 3.39 -0.02
N LYS A 165 -24.97 2.24 0.65
CA LYS A 165 -24.23 1.00 0.38
C LYS A 165 -24.35 0.61 -1.10
N GLN A 166 -25.56 0.62 -1.66
CA GLN A 166 -25.79 0.23 -3.06
C GLN A 166 -25.08 1.17 -4.05
N ALA A 167 -25.05 2.48 -3.79
CA ALA A 167 -24.32 3.43 -4.63
C ALA A 167 -22.81 3.16 -4.61
N ILE A 168 -22.23 2.91 -3.44
CA ILE A 168 -20.82 2.54 -3.29
C ILE A 168 -20.53 1.19 -3.98
N GLU A 169 -21.37 0.19 -3.77
CA GLU A 169 -21.24 -1.14 -4.38
C GLU A 169 -21.26 -1.07 -5.91
N ALA A 170 -22.18 -0.27 -6.47
CA ALA A 170 -22.29 -0.05 -7.90
C ALA A 170 -21.02 0.60 -8.47
N LEU A 171 -20.50 1.64 -7.79
CA LEU A 171 -19.23 2.27 -8.14
C LEU A 171 -18.09 1.26 -8.17
N LEU A 172 -17.88 0.52 -7.07
CA LEU A 172 -16.76 -0.43 -6.95
C LEU A 172 -16.86 -1.58 -7.96
N LYS A 173 -18.07 -2.08 -8.22
CA LYS A 173 -18.31 -3.13 -9.22
C LYS A 173 -17.99 -2.62 -10.63
N GLN A 174 -18.52 -1.46 -11.02
CA GLN A 174 -18.25 -0.86 -12.32
C GLN A 174 -16.75 -0.62 -12.50
N PHE A 175 -16.08 -0.10 -11.46
CA PHE A 175 -14.68 0.25 -11.51
C PHE A 175 -13.77 -0.98 -11.59
N SER A 176 -14.08 -2.04 -10.84
CA SER A 176 -13.39 -3.33 -10.94
C SER A 176 -13.53 -3.92 -12.35
N GLN A 177 -14.75 -3.95 -12.89
CA GLN A 177 -15.01 -4.50 -14.22
C GLN A 177 -14.30 -3.72 -15.33
N ALA A 178 -14.31 -2.38 -15.27
CA ALA A 178 -13.62 -1.52 -16.24
C ALA A 178 -12.09 -1.74 -16.26
N ASN A 179 -11.53 -2.27 -15.18
CA ASN A 179 -10.11 -2.59 -15.05
C ASN A 179 -9.81 -4.09 -15.20
N GLY A 180 -10.80 -4.91 -15.57
CA GLY A 180 -10.63 -6.36 -15.76
C GLY A 180 -10.42 -7.14 -14.46
N LEU A 181 -10.83 -6.57 -13.33
CA LEU A 181 -10.78 -7.16 -12.00
C LEU A 181 -12.13 -7.83 -11.68
N PRO A 182 -12.16 -9.10 -11.24
CA PRO A 182 -13.36 -9.68 -10.62
C PRO A 182 -13.76 -8.84 -9.41
N ALA A 183 -14.94 -8.23 -9.44
CA ALA A 183 -15.41 -7.38 -8.35
C ALA A 183 -15.46 -8.18 -7.03
N PRO A 184 -14.83 -7.69 -5.94
CA PRO A 184 -15.02 -8.26 -4.62
C PRO A 184 -16.49 -8.28 -4.21
N GLN A 185 -16.86 -9.26 -3.38
CA GLN A 185 -18.15 -9.19 -2.68
C GLN A 185 -18.13 -7.98 -1.75
N PHE A 186 -19.19 -7.17 -1.75
CA PHE A 186 -19.26 -5.95 -0.96
C PHE A 186 -20.28 -6.04 0.17
N THR A 187 -19.81 -5.85 1.41
CA THR A 187 -20.64 -5.91 2.62
C THR A 187 -20.38 -4.71 3.52
N ALA A 188 -21.37 -4.34 4.33
CA ALA A 188 -21.18 -3.41 5.44
C ALA A 188 -21.22 -4.19 6.75
N THR A 189 -20.20 -4.05 7.59
CA THR A 189 -20.07 -4.77 8.87
C THR A 189 -19.69 -3.80 9.99
N PRO A 190 -20.11 -4.03 11.25
CA PRO A 190 -19.63 -3.22 12.37
C PRO A 190 -18.11 -3.36 12.53
N MET A 191 -17.41 -2.24 12.64
CA MET A 191 -15.96 -2.20 12.86
C MET A 191 -15.61 -1.13 13.90
N SER A 192 -14.36 -1.11 14.38
CA SER A 192 -13.86 -0.01 15.21
C SER A 192 -13.93 1.32 14.45
N ALA A 193 -14.16 2.43 15.15
CA ALA A 193 -14.28 3.75 14.52
C ALA A 193 -13.04 4.17 13.70
N SER A 194 -11.87 3.62 14.01
CA SER A 194 -10.61 3.87 13.31
C SER A 194 -10.40 3.04 12.03
N LEU A 195 -11.33 2.13 11.70
CA LEU A 195 -11.27 1.30 10.50
C LEU A 195 -12.46 1.64 9.60
N LEU A 196 -12.20 2.22 8.43
CA LEU A 196 -13.26 2.61 7.48
C LEU A 196 -13.64 1.47 6.53
N GLY A 197 -12.68 0.60 6.19
CA GLY A 197 -12.93 -0.60 5.39
C GLY A 197 -11.76 -1.56 5.41
N THR A 198 -11.96 -2.75 4.82
CA THR A 198 -10.90 -3.75 4.66
C THR A 198 -11.18 -4.67 3.47
N PHE A 199 -10.13 -5.15 2.83
CA PHE A 199 -10.19 -6.24 1.85
C PHE A 199 -9.63 -7.55 2.41
N THR A 200 -10.45 -8.61 2.39
CA THR A 200 -10.03 -9.97 2.70
C THR A 200 -9.84 -10.78 1.41
N PHE A 201 -8.58 -11.04 1.07
CA PHE A 201 -8.23 -11.73 -0.18
C PHE A 201 -8.78 -13.16 -0.25
N LYS A 202 -8.74 -13.94 0.85
CA LYS A 202 -9.17 -15.35 0.86
C LYS A 202 -10.63 -15.52 0.46
N THR A 203 -11.52 -14.68 0.99
CA THR A 203 -12.95 -14.68 0.68
C THR A 203 -13.29 -13.82 -0.53
N TRP A 204 -12.34 -13.02 -1.00
CA TRP A 204 -12.50 -12.02 -2.07
C TRP A 204 -13.61 -11.03 -1.73
N GLN A 205 -13.53 -10.45 -0.53
CA GLN A 205 -14.56 -9.61 0.07
C GLN A 205 -13.98 -8.27 0.47
N LEU A 206 -14.69 -7.20 0.14
CA LEU A 206 -14.44 -5.85 0.59
C LEU A 206 -15.54 -5.48 1.59
N GLU A 207 -15.13 -5.06 2.77
CA GLU A 207 -16.01 -4.71 3.87
C GLU A 207 -15.90 -3.22 4.17
N LEU A 208 -17.06 -2.57 4.33
CA LEU A 208 -17.21 -1.18 4.75
C LEU A 208 -17.64 -1.14 6.22
N ASN A 209 -17.10 -0.22 7.01
CA ASN A 209 -17.61 0.01 8.36
C ASN A 209 -19.04 0.56 8.31
N ALA A 210 -20.02 -0.20 8.81
CA ALA A 210 -21.44 0.15 8.73
C ALA A 210 -21.77 1.50 9.40
N SER A 211 -20.98 1.96 10.37
CA SER A 211 -21.17 3.27 11.02
C SER A 211 -20.90 4.47 10.09
N THR A 212 -20.31 4.23 8.92
CA THR A 212 -20.04 5.23 7.88
C THR A 212 -21.17 5.35 6.84
N LEU A 213 -22.33 4.73 7.08
CA LEU A 213 -23.52 4.86 6.21
C LEU A 213 -24.57 5.84 6.77
N ARG A 214 -24.13 6.75 7.65
CA ARG A 214 -24.97 7.73 8.35
C ARG A 214 -25.25 8.98 7.49
N PRO A 215 -26.40 9.64 7.66
CA PRO A 215 -26.80 10.77 6.81
C PRO A 215 -26.04 12.07 7.11
N ASP A 216 -25.48 12.23 8.30
CA ASP A 216 -24.85 13.44 8.82
C ASP A 216 -23.34 13.54 8.50
N MET A 217 -22.84 12.72 7.57
CA MET A 217 -21.43 12.79 7.18
C MET A 217 -21.10 14.06 6.41
N THR A 218 -19.95 14.64 6.68
CA THR A 218 -19.42 15.74 5.87
C THR A 218 -18.96 15.22 4.50
N PRO A 219 -18.89 16.08 3.47
CA PRO A 219 -18.28 15.72 2.19
C PRO A 219 -16.88 15.11 2.33
N GLU A 220 -16.08 15.59 3.28
CA GLU A 220 -14.73 15.11 3.56
C GLU A 220 -14.76 13.70 4.16
N GLU A 221 -15.61 13.43 5.16
CA GLU A 221 -15.76 12.09 5.73
C GLU A 221 -16.23 11.07 4.69
N ILE A 222 -17.12 11.47 3.77
CA ILE A 222 -17.58 10.60 2.68
C ILE A 222 -16.42 10.27 1.73
N ARG A 223 -15.58 11.27 1.41
CA ARG A 223 -14.40 11.06 0.57
C ARG A 223 -13.38 10.16 1.25
N ASP A 224 -13.09 10.34 2.54
CA ASP A 224 -12.15 9.48 3.28
C ASP A 224 -12.57 8.00 3.24
N VAL A 225 -13.88 7.75 3.36
CA VAL A 225 -14.43 6.40 3.20
C VAL A 225 -14.21 5.89 1.78
N LEU A 226 -14.59 6.65 0.76
CA LEU A 226 -14.44 6.24 -0.64
C LEU A 226 -12.97 6.00 -1.02
N ASP A 227 -12.06 6.87 -0.59
CA ASP A 227 -10.62 6.75 -0.84
C ASP A 227 -10.03 5.53 -0.11
N THR A 228 -10.49 5.22 1.10
CA THR A 228 -10.16 3.96 1.77
C THR A 228 -10.63 2.76 0.94
N LEU A 229 -11.85 2.77 0.40
CA LEU A 229 -12.34 1.68 -0.43
C LEU A 229 -11.57 1.57 -1.76
N TYR A 230 -11.05 2.67 -2.29
CA TYR A 230 -10.15 2.68 -3.44
C TYR A 230 -8.84 1.95 -3.12
N HIS A 231 -8.24 2.26 -1.97
CA HIS A 231 -7.05 1.60 -1.43
C HIS A 231 -7.27 0.09 -1.28
N GLU A 232 -8.37 -0.31 -0.63
CA GLU A 232 -8.72 -1.73 -0.47
C GLU A 232 -8.99 -2.44 -1.81
N THR A 233 -9.56 -1.74 -2.79
CA THR A 233 -9.75 -2.27 -4.15
C THR A 233 -8.41 -2.44 -4.88
N ARG A 234 -7.42 -1.58 -4.60
CA ARG A 234 -6.06 -1.74 -5.11
C ARG A 234 -5.40 -2.99 -4.57
N HIS A 235 -5.61 -3.34 -3.29
CA HIS A 235 -5.17 -4.65 -2.78
C HIS A 235 -5.81 -5.83 -3.51
N ALA A 236 -7.08 -5.74 -3.88
CA ALA A 236 -7.72 -6.77 -4.70
C ALA A 236 -7.03 -6.91 -6.07
N GLU A 237 -6.74 -5.80 -6.75
CA GLU A 237 -6.02 -5.81 -8.03
C GLU A 237 -4.61 -6.40 -7.93
N GLN A 238 -3.83 -6.01 -6.93
CA GLN A 238 -2.49 -6.53 -6.67
C GLN A 238 -2.50 -8.05 -6.47
N ASN A 239 -3.44 -8.54 -5.66
CA ASN A 239 -3.63 -9.98 -5.44
C ASN A 239 -4.03 -10.68 -6.73
N PHE A 240 -4.95 -10.10 -7.53
CA PHE A 240 -5.34 -10.67 -8.81
C PHE A 240 -4.16 -10.74 -9.80
N MET A 241 -3.31 -9.71 -9.83
CA MET A 241 -2.08 -9.70 -10.62
C MET A 241 -1.11 -10.81 -10.19
N ALA A 242 -0.92 -11.02 -8.88
CA ALA A 242 -0.11 -12.12 -8.37
C ALA A 242 -0.66 -13.49 -8.82
N LEU A 243 -1.98 -13.70 -8.77
CA LEU A 243 -2.60 -14.94 -9.26
C LEU A 243 -2.39 -15.13 -10.78
N ARG A 244 -2.56 -14.07 -11.58
CA ARG A 244 -2.32 -14.12 -13.02
C ARG A 244 -0.86 -14.43 -13.35
N LEU A 245 0.09 -13.91 -12.57
CA LEU A 245 1.51 -14.25 -12.69
C LEU A 245 1.76 -15.72 -12.31
N MET A 246 1.15 -16.23 -11.24
CA MET A 246 1.28 -17.64 -10.87
C MET A 246 0.84 -18.56 -11.99
N VAL A 247 -0.27 -18.25 -12.68
CA VAL A 247 -0.67 -19.01 -13.88
C VAL A 247 0.38 -18.88 -14.98
N GLY A 248 0.91 -17.68 -15.23
CA GLY A 248 1.96 -17.46 -16.24
C GLY A 248 3.31 -18.11 -15.91
N MET A 249 3.59 -18.41 -14.64
CA MET A 249 4.73 -19.23 -14.20
C MET A 249 4.47 -20.74 -14.36
N GLY A 250 3.26 -21.16 -14.72
CA GLY A 250 2.88 -22.55 -14.92
C GLY A 250 2.22 -23.23 -13.72
N PHE A 251 1.86 -22.49 -12.66
CA PHE A 251 1.09 -23.08 -11.56
C PHE A 251 -0.33 -23.46 -12.02
N THR A 252 -0.76 -24.68 -11.70
CA THR A 252 -2.14 -25.12 -11.94
C THR A 252 -3.10 -24.45 -10.95
N PRO A 253 -4.41 -24.33 -11.28
CA PRO A 253 -5.40 -23.78 -10.34
C PRO A 253 -5.40 -24.46 -8.97
N THR A 254 -5.21 -25.78 -8.91
CA THR A 254 -5.12 -26.55 -7.66
C THR A 254 -3.89 -26.15 -6.83
N GLN A 255 -2.73 -25.98 -7.46
CA GLN A 255 -1.51 -25.54 -6.77
C GLN A 255 -1.65 -24.10 -6.26
N ILE A 256 -2.27 -23.21 -7.05
CA ILE A 256 -2.56 -21.83 -6.64
C ILE A 256 -3.50 -21.82 -5.43
N ALA A 257 -4.58 -22.61 -5.47
CA ALA A 257 -5.54 -22.72 -4.36
C ALA A 257 -4.87 -23.23 -3.08
N ALA A 258 -4.07 -24.30 -3.17
CA ALA A 258 -3.34 -24.86 -2.04
C ALA A 258 -2.37 -23.84 -1.41
N ARG A 259 -1.73 -23.01 -2.24
CA ARG A 259 -0.72 -22.05 -1.77
C ARG A 259 -1.30 -20.76 -1.22
N THR A 260 -2.41 -20.29 -1.78
CA THR A 260 -2.97 -18.97 -1.47
C THR A 260 -4.21 -19.03 -0.61
N GLY A 261 -4.93 -20.17 -0.60
CA GLY A 261 -6.26 -20.29 0.00
C GLY A 261 -7.34 -19.47 -0.72
N MET A 262 -7.05 -18.96 -1.93
CA MET A 262 -7.98 -18.15 -2.72
C MET A 262 -9.14 -18.99 -3.27
N ARG A 263 -10.30 -18.35 -3.42
CA ARG A 263 -11.49 -18.98 -4.00
C ARG A 263 -11.23 -19.46 -5.43
N PRO A 264 -11.63 -20.71 -5.79
CA PRO A 264 -11.42 -21.25 -7.14
C PRO A 264 -11.95 -20.38 -8.28
N VAL A 265 -13.09 -19.68 -8.09
CA VAL A 265 -13.67 -18.79 -9.10
C VAL A 265 -12.75 -17.61 -9.46
N ILE A 266 -11.99 -17.09 -8.49
CA ILE A 266 -11.06 -15.98 -8.72
C ILE A 266 -9.80 -16.49 -9.43
N ILE A 267 -9.30 -17.66 -9.04
CA ILE A 267 -8.18 -18.33 -9.71
C ILE A 267 -8.53 -18.64 -11.17
N ALA A 268 -9.74 -19.15 -11.42
CA ALA A 268 -10.23 -19.40 -12.77
C ALA A 268 -10.33 -18.12 -13.60
N ALA A 269 -10.74 -16.99 -13.00
CA ALA A 269 -10.73 -15.70 -13.68
C ALA A 269 -9.31 -15.22 -14.00
N ALA A 270 -8.35 -15.40 -13.09
CA ALA A 270 -6.95 -15.05 -13.30
C ALA A 270 -6.34 -15.86 -14.45
N ALA A 271 -6.69 -17.15 -14.56
CA ALA A 271 -6.19 -18.04 -15.59
C ALA A 271 -6.60 -17.66 -17.02
N ARG A 272 -7.63 -16.82 -17.20
CA ARG A 272 -8.07 -16.36 -18.53
C ARG A 272 -7.10 -15.40 -19.20
N LYS A 273 -6.26 -14.71 -18.42
CA LYS A 273 -5.29 -13.73 -18.93
C LYS A 273 -3.99 -13.80 -18.13
N PRO A 274 -3.22 -14.90 -18.22
CA PRO A 274 -1.99 -15.04 -17.45
C PRO A 274 -1.02 -13.89 -17.74
N ILE A 275 -0.22 -13.53 -16.74
CA ILE A 275 0.86 -12.54 -16.89
C ILE A 275 2.16 -13.30 -17.11
N SER A 276 2.83 -13.05 -18.24
CA SER A 276 4.15 -13.63 -18.49
C SER A 276 5.17 -13.12 -17.45
N PRO A 277 5.97 -14.00 -16.83
CA PRO A 277 7.02 -13.60 -15.90
C PRO A 277 8.10 -12.72 -16.54
N GLN A 278 8.24 -12.77 -17.87
CA GLN A 278 9.23 -12.01 -18.66
C GLN A 278 8.64 -10.73 -19.27
N SER A 279 7.55 -10.22 -18.71
CA SER A 279 6.92 -8.96 -19.13
C SER A 279 7.08 -7.88 -18.07
N VAL A 280 6.95 -6.62 -18.47
CA VAL A 280 6.88 -5.47 -17.56
C VAL A 280 5.85 -5.70 -16.45
N GLN A 281 4.65 -6.16 -16.80
CA GLN A 281 3.61 -6.47 -15.83
C GLN A 281 4.00 -7.66 -14.92
N GLY A 282 4.79 -8.61 -15.43
CA GLY A 282 5.31 -9.73 -14.67
C GLY A 282 6.26 -9.32 -13.55
N ILE A 283 7.10 -8.30 -13.79
CA ILE A 283 8.00 -7.73 -12.77
C ILE A 283 7.20 -7.13 -11.62
N VAL A 284 6.22 -6.29 -11.93
CA VAL A 284 5.36 -5.65 -10.93
C VAL A 284 4.55 -6.69 -10.17
N ALA A 285 3.90 -7.63 -10.88
CA ALA A 285 3.14 -8.71 -10.25
C ALA A 285 4.02 -9.64 -9.39
N ASN A 286 5.30 -9.80 -9.74
CA ASN A 286 6.23 -10.60 -8.95
C ASN A 286 6.49 -9.95 -7.60
N GLU A 287 6.62 -8.62 -7.53
CA GLU A 287 6.77 -7.92 -6.25
C GLU A 287 5.59 -8.20 -5.30
N PHE A 288 4.35 -8.10 -5.81
CA PHE A 288 3.14 -8.42 -5.03
C PHE A 288 3.08 -9.90 -4.63
N TYR A 289 3.44 -10.80 -5.53
CA TYR A 289 3.53 -12.23 -5.24
C TYR A 289 4.59 -12.53 -4.18
N GLN A 290 5.80 -11.96 -4.25
CA GLN A 290 6.84 -12.19 -3.26
C GLN A 290 6.41 -11.70 -1.87
N SER A 291 5.80 -10.52 -1.83
CA SER A 291 5.30 -9.90 -0.59
C SER A 291 4.17 -10.73 0.05
N SER A 292 3.27 -11.32 -0.74
CA SER A 292 2.08 -12.00 -0.22
C SER A 292 2.25 -13.51 -0.04
N PHE A 293 2.94 -14.18 -0.97
CA PHE A 293 2.97 -15.64 -1.09
C PHE A 293 4.37 -16.23 -1.33
N GLY A 294 5.37 -15.38 -1.58
CA GLY A 294 6.74 -15.77 -1.87
C GLY A 294 7.70 -15.53 -0.73
N ALA A 295 8.95 -15.21 -1.05
CA ALA A 295 10.04 -15.18 -0.08
C ALA A 295 9.92 -14.07 0.98
N GLN A 296 9.09 -13.04 0.74
CA GLN A 296 8.92 -11.91 1.66
C GLN A 296 7.65 -12.04 2.53
N ALA A 297 6.85 -13.10 2.38
CA ALA A 297 5.59 -13.27 3.09
C ALA A 297 5.75 -13.29 4.62
N THR A 298 6.81 -13.93 5.14
CA THR A 298 7.09 -13.93 6.58
C THR A 298 7.46 -12.54 7.08
N SER A 299 8.38 -11.84 6.41
CA SER A 299 8.77 -10.47 6.77
C SER A 299 7.58 -9.51 6.74
N ARG A 300 6.69 -9.64 5.74
CA ARG A 300 5.41 -8.91 5.69
C ARG A 300 4.57 -9.18 6.93
N LYS A 301 4.36 -10.46 7.28
CA LYS A 301 3.59 -10.87 8.47
C LYS A 301 4.18 -10.29 9.75
N ASP A 302 5.49 -10.34 9.91
CA ASP A 302 6.18 -9.82 11.09
C ASP A 302 6.05 -8.29 11.19
N THR A 303 6.11 -7.59 10.06
CA THR A 303 5.88 -6.13 10.00
C THR A 303 4.46 -5.78 10.43
N MET A 304 3.44 -6.50 9.93
CA MET A 304 2.05 -6.30 10.34
C MET A 304 1.83 -6.62 11.82
N ALA A 305 2.44 -7.69 12.33
CA ALA A 305 2.36 -8.05 13.75
C ALA A 305 3.01 -6.99 14.65
N ASN A 306 4.17 -6.45 14.25
CA ASN A 306 4.82 -5.36 14.96
C ASN A 306 3.95 -4.09 14.95
N LEU A 307 3.36 -3.71 13.80
CA LEU A 307 2.43 -2.58 13.75
C LEU A 307 1.25 -2.75 14.73
N SER A 308 0.63 -3.93 14.73
CA SER A 308 -0.48 -4.22 15.64
C SER A 308 -0.07 -4.11 17.11
N LEU A 309 1.11 -4.62 17.46
CA LEU A 309 1.66 -4.51 18.80
C LEU A 309 1.91 -3.06 19.20
N ARG A 310 2.58 -2.27 18.35
CA ARG A 310 2.90 -0.86 18.66
C ARG A 310 1.65 0.02 18.73
N ARG A 311 0.64 -0.26 17.90
CA ARG A 311 -0.66 0.40 18.00
C ARG A 311 -1.29 0.15 19.39
N SER A 312 -1.29 -1.09 19.86
CA SER A 312 -1.83 -1.44 21.18
C SER A 312 -1.08 -0.72 22.31
N GLU A 313 0.26 -0.68 22.27
CA GLU A 313 1.06 0.06 23.25
C GLU A 313 0.73 1.56 23.28
N TRP A 314 0.56 2.18 22.10
CA TRP A 314 0.20 3.58 21.96
C TRP A 314 -1.20 3.88 22.51
N GLU A 315 -2.20 3.06 22.16
CA GLU A 315 -3.57 3.20 22.68
C GLU A 315 -3.62 3.06 24.21
N ILE A 316 -2.92 2.07 24.79
CA ILE A 316 -2.84 1.90 26.25
C ILE A 316 -2.21 3.13 26.92
N ALA A 317 -1.13 3.69 26.35
CA ALA A 317 -0.48 4.88 26.91
C ALA A 317 -1.39 6.13 26.81
N LYS A 318 -2.17 6.24 25.74
CA LYS A 318 -3.16 7.31 25.55
C LYS A 318 -4.29 7.19 26.59
N ASP A 319 -4.78 5.99 26.84
CA ASP A 319 -5.84 5.72 27.83
C ASP A 319 -5.37 6.02 29.26
N GLU A 320 -4.15 5.60 29.61
CA GLU A 320 -3.54 5.92 30.91
C GLU A 320 -3.43 7.43 31.14
N LEU A 321 -2.98 8.19 30.13
CA LEU A 321 -2.91 9.65 30.22
C LEU A 321 -4.30 10.26 30.44
N ARG A 322 -5.31 9.86 29.63
CA ARG A 322 -6.68 10.36 29.76
C ARG A 322 -7.28 10.07 31.13
N TYR A 323 -7.04 8.88 31.66
CA TYR A 323 -7.48 8.49 33.00
C TYR A 323 -6.87 9.37 34.08
N LEU A 324 -5.55 9.57 34.06
CA LEU A 324 -4.85 10.42 35.04
C LEU A 324 -5.27 11.89 34.95
N GLU A 325 -5.51 12.40 33.74
CA GLU A 325 -6.00 13.78 33.53
C GLU A 325 -7.40 13.96 34.11
N SER A 326 -8.30 13.00 33.87
CA SER A 326 -9.65 12.99 34.44
C SER A 326 -9.59 12.95 35.97
N ARG A 327 -8.76 12.05 36.54
CA ARG A 327 -8.59 11.94 37.99
C ARG A 327 -8.03 13.22 38.61
N ARG A 328 -7.11 13.90 37.93
CA ARG A 328 -6.59 15.20 38.38
C ARG A 328 -7.68 16.26 38.39
N GLN A 329 -8.54 16.32 37.36
CA GLN A 329 -9.65 17.26 37.32
C GLN A 329 -10.63 17.05 38.49
N GLU A 330 -10.94 15.79 38.82
CA GLU A 330 -11.74 15.46 40.01
C GLU A 330 -11.10 15.97 41.30
N VAL A 331 -9.81 15.72 41.52
CA VAL A 331 -9.11 16.19 42.73
C VAL A 331 -9.06 17.71 42.79
N VAL A 332 -8.86 18.40 41.67
CA VAL A 332 -8.95 19.87 41.60
C VAL A 332 -10.33 20.38 41.98
N GLN A 333 -11.39 19.67 41.57
CA GLN A 333 -12.76 20.05 41.94
C GLN A 333 -13.00 19.84 43.44
N PHE A 334 -12.63 18.68 43.99
CA PHE A 334 -12.74 18.43 45.44
C PHE A 334 -11.87 19.34 46.30
N GLN A 335 -10.73 19.82 45.77
CA GLN A 335 -9.89 20.80 46.47
C GLN A 335 -10.65 22.12 46.73
N LYS A 336 -11.55 22.54 45.82
CA LYS A 336 -12.37 23.76 46.00
C LYS A 336 -13.41 23.61 47.10
N GLU A 337 -13.85 22.38 47.35
CA GLU A 337 -14.87 22.03 48.35
C GLU A 337 -14.26 21.75 49.73
N ALA A 338 -12.93 21.60 49.82
CA ALA A 338 -12.23 21.31 51.07
C ALA A 338 -12.33 22.49 52.06
N THR A 339 -12.85 22.20 53.27
CA THR A 339 -13.13 23.23 54.28
C THR A 339 -12.04 23.31 55.36
N SER A 340 -11.40 22.20 55.67
CA SER A 340 -10.34 22.12 56.69
C SER A 340 -8.92 22.22 56.10
N ALA A 341 -7.95 22.61 56.92
CA ALA A 341 -6.54 22.64 56.53
C ALA A 341 -5.98 21.24 56.22
N ALA A 342 -6.45 20.21 56.94
CA ALA A 342 -6.02 18.82 56.73
C ALA A 342 -6.47 18.29 55.37
N GLU A 343 -7.75 18.48 55.00
CA GLU A 343 -8.28 18.10 53.69
C GLU A 343 -7.52 18.82 52.57
N LYS A 344 -7.25 20.12 52.72
CA LYS A 344 -6.50 20.89 51.73
C LYS A 344 -5.08 20.35 51.53
N ALA A 345 -4.40 19.96 52.61
CA ALA A 345 -3.05 19.39 52.55
C ALA A 345 -3.03 17.99 51.90
N GLU A 346 -3.99 17.13 52.23
CA GLU A 346 -4.13 15.80 51.63
C GLU A 346 -4.34 15.91 50.11
N ARG A 347 -5.28 16.75 49.68
CA ARG A 347 -5.59 16.96 48.26
C ARG A 347 -4.40 17.57 47.51
N GLN A 348 -3.66 18.50 48.12
CA GLN A 348 -2.42 19.03 47.54
C GLN A 348 -1.36 17.94 47.33
N GLN A 349 -1.24 16.99 48.27
CA GLN A 349 -0.32 15.86 48.13
C GLN A 349 -0.80 14.87 47.05
N GLN A 350 -2.11 14.64 46.91
CA GLN A 350 -2.69 13.87 45.81
C GLN A 350 -2.40 14.52 44.45
N LEU A 351 -2.58 15.84 44.32
CA LEU A 351 -2.25 16.59 43.10
C LEU A 351 -0.76 16.47 42.74
N LYS A 352 0.14 16.62 43.73
CA LYS A 352 1.58 16.44 43.52
C LYS A 352 1.93 15.04 42.99
N THR A 353 1.26 14.03 43.52
CA THR A 353 1.43 12.63 43.06
C THR A 353 0.92 12.45 41.64
N LEU A 354 -0.28 12.96 41.34
CA LEU A 354 -0.88 12.90 40.00
C LEU A 354 -0.05 13.67 38.97
N ASP A 355 0.51 14.82 39.32
CA ASP A 355 1.39 15.59 38.43
C ASP A 355 2.66 14.81 38.06
N ALA A 356 3.25 14.08 39.02
CA ALA A 356 4.39 13.20 38.76
C ALA A 356 4.01 11.99 37.87
N GLN A 357 2.84 11.40 38.10
CA GLN A 357 2.31 10.31 37.27
C GLN A 357 2.01 10.80 35.84
N LEU A 358 1.40 11.97 35.69
CA LEU A 358 1.13 12.59 34.39
C LEU A 358 2.40 12.87 33.60
N LYS A 359 3.47 13.36 34.27
CA LYS A 359 4.78 13.54 33.62
C LYS A 359 5.33 12.22 33.06
N THR A 360 5.20 11.14 33.85
CA THR A 360 5.62 9.79 33.43
C THR A 360 4.76 9.27 32.28
N ALA A 361 3.43 9.40 32.38
CA ALA A 361 2.49 8.97 31.34
C ALA A 361 2.69 9.72 30.02
N ARG A 362 2.96 11.03 30.06
CA ARG A 362 3.29 11.83 28.85
C ARG A 362 4.58 11.34 28.18
N THR A 363 5.62 11.04 28.96
CA THR A 363 6.86 10.45 28.43
C THR A 363 6.60 9.08 27.80
N LYS A 364 5.79 8.24 28.45
CA LYS A 364 5.40 6.92 27.96
C LYS A 364 4.62 7.01 26.64
N LEU A 365 3.65 7.92 26.54
CA LEU A 365 2.88 8.17 25.33
C LEU A 365 3.78 8.62 24.18
N SER A 366 4.65 9.61 24.39
CA SER A 366 5.58 10.08 23.35
C SER A 366 6.53 8.98 22.87
N ASN A 367 7.00 8.10 23.77
CA ASN A 367 7.81 6.95 23.39
C ASN A 367 7.01 5.90 22.61
N ALA A 368 5.76 5.64 23.00
CA ALA A 368 4.90 4.69 22.31
C ALA A 368 4.52 5.19 20.91
N GLU A 369 4.22 6.49 20.78
CA GLU A 369 3.93 7.17 19.52
C GLU A 369 5.10 7.05 18.55
N ARG A 370 6.32 7.40 18.95
CA ARG A 370 7.52 7.23 18.09
C ARG A 370 7.72 5.80 17.60
N ARG A 371 7.43 4.80 18.44
CA ARG A 371 7.54 3.37 18.04
C ARG A 371 6.40 2.95 17.11
N TYR A 372 5.20 3.50 17.32
CA TYR A 372 4.07 3.29 16.42
C TYR A 372 4.35 3.90 15.05
N ASP A 373 4.83 5.15 15.00
CA ASP A 373 5.17 5.84 13.75
C ASP A 373 6.22 5.05 12.96
N ALA A 374 7.31 4.63 13.61
CA ALA A 374 8.34 3.82 12.96
C ALA A 374 7.80 2.47 12.45
N ALA A 375 6.88 1.84 13.17
CA ALA A 375 6.23 0.60 12.73
C ALA A 375 5.23 0.85 11.59
N TYR A 376 4.57 2.01 11.58
CA TYR A 376 3.66 2.42 10.52
C TYR A 376 4.42 2.74 9.23
N ASP A 377 5.57 3.41 9.32
CA ASP A 377 6.46 3.63 8.18
C ASP A 377 6.95 2.30 7.57
N ALA A 378 7.34 1.34 8.42
CA ALA A 378 7.71 0.01 7.96
C ALA A 378 6.54 -0.72 7.27
N TYR A 379 5.32 -0.57 7.78
CA TYR A 379 4.11 -1.09 7.15
C TYR A 379 3.84 -0.41 5.80
N ARG A 380 3.90 0.92 5.75
CA ARG A 380 3.76 1.72 4.53
C ARG A 380 4.79 1.37 3.46
N ALA A 381 5.95 0.84 3.85
CA ALA A 381 7.02 0.40 2.94
C ALA A 381 6.82 -1.03 2.39
N ILE A 382 5.86 -1.82 2.90
CA ILE A 382 5.52 -3.12 2.32
C ILE A 382 5.08 -2.89 0.87
N PRO A 383 5.56 -3.66 -0.13
CA PRO A 383 5.31 -3.35 -1.54
C PRO A 383 3.84 -3.13 -1.93
N GLY A 384 2.94 -4.00 -1.47
CA GLY A 384 1.50 -3.86 -1.73
C GLY A 384 0.87 -2.64 -1.04
N GLU A 385 1.32 -2.31 0.18
CA GLU A 385 0.85 -1.14 0.91
C GLU A 385 1.37 0.15 0.27
N ARG A 386 2.68 0.23 0.02
CA ARG A 386 3.31 1.36 -0.65
C ARG A 386 2.61 1.70 -1.96
N ASP A 387 2.39 0.70 -2.82
CA ASP A 387 1.73 0.91 -4.10
C ASP A 387 0.26 1.31 -3.95
N ALA A 388 -0.48 0.75 -2.99
CA ALA A 388 -1.88 1.12 -2.73
C ALA A 388 -1.99 2.56 -2.22
N TRP A 389 -1.13 2.94 -1.28
CA TRP A 389 -1.07 4.29 -0.75
C TRP A 389 -0.58 5.31 -1.76
N ASP A 390 0.40 4.98 -2.60
CA ASP A 390 0.83 5.87 -3.69
C ASP A 390 -0.33 6.08 -4.69
N THR A 391 -1.08 5.02 -4.97
CA THR A 391 -2.22 5.04 -5.88
C THR A 391 -3.36 5.90 -5.32
N GLN A 392 -3.61 5.84 -4.01
CA GLN A 392 -4.53 6.76 -3.31
C GLN A 392 -3.99 8.20 -3.27
N GLY A 393 -2.71 8.40 -2.91
CA GLY A 393 -2.11 9.74 -2.85
C GLY A 393 -2.11 10.46 -4.19
N ALA A 394 -1.95 9.73 -5.30
CA ALA A 394 -2.13 10.26 -6.65
C ALA A 394 -3.56 10.72 -6.92
N LEU A 395 -4.55 9.92 -6.52
CA LEU A 395 -5.97 10.25 -6.61
C LEU A 395 -6.27 11.57 -5.89
N ASP A 396 -5.79 11.69 -4.65
CA ASP A 396 -6.00 12.88 -3.81
C ASP A 396 -5.35 14.12 -4.39
N THR A 397 -4.12 13.99 -4.88
CA THR A 397 -3.37 15.10 -5.49
C THR A 397 -4.03 15.59 -6.78
N ILE A 398 -4.51 14.68 -7.62
CA ILE A 398 -5.23 15.02 -8.86
C ILE A 398 -6.57 15.70 -8.55
N ARG A 399 -7.31 15.20 -7.54
CA ARG A 399 -8.56 15.82 -7.08
C ARG A 399 -8.33 17.25 -6.61
N ALA A 400 -7.33 17.45 -5.74
CA ALA A 400 -6.99 18.77 -5.19
C ALA A 400 -6.60 19.79 -6.28
N ARG A 401 -5.94 19.35 -7.36
CA ARG A 401 -5.60 20.22 -8.51
C ARG A 401 -6.83 20.53 -9.39
N SER A 402 -7.77 19.61 -9.49
CA SER A 402 -8.97 19.77 -10.33
C SER A 402 -9.98 20.75 -9.74
N GLY A 403 -10.08 20.84 -8.40
CA GLY A 403 -10.99 21.78 -7.71
C GLY A 403 -10.48 23.23 -7.59
N ARG A 404 -9.27 23.53 -8.05
CA ARG A 404 -8.69 24.90 -8.05
C ARG A 404 -8.85 25.64 -9.39
N ARG A 405 -9.47 24.99 -10.38
CA ARG A 405 -9.81 25.58 -11.68
C ARG A 405 -11.29 25.91 -11.69
#